data_AF-A0A4P7PSB2-F1
#
_entry.id   AF-A0A4P7PSB2-F1
#
_cell.length_a   1.000
_cell.length_b   1.000
_cell.length_c   1.000
_cell.angle_alpha   90.00
_cell.angle_beta   90.00
_cell.angle_gamma   90.00
#
_symmetry.space_group_name_H-M   'P 1'
#
loop_
_entity.id
_entity.type
_entity.pdbx_description
1 polymer ?
#
loop_
_entity_poly.entity_id
_entity_poly.type
_entity_poly.pdbx_seq_one_letter_code
_entity_poly.pdbx_strand_id
1 'polypeptide(L)'
;MNQLEIACFNLNSALIAQENRADRVELCDGFEVGGTTPSIEIVKQARENLTIDLYIMIRPRGGNFIYSEAEFEQMQSDILTLKALKVDGFVFGILKKNNAVNLEQNKILVDLAKPFPCTFHRAFDEVQNPFEALEQVINCGFKTILTSGQAKNVKEGMDRLTELVAKANSRITIMPGGGLRSSNIGMIQENTKATFYHSSAITAGSQTASADEIIALKSKLK
;
A
#
# COMPACT_ATOMS: atom_id res chain seq x y z
N MET A 1 6.44 -18.52 2.13
CA MET A 1 5.88 -17.89 3.34
C MET A 1 5.21 -16.61 2.91
N ASN A 2 3.96 -16.42 3.34
CA ASN A 2 3.23 -15.20 3.05
C ASN A 2 3.78 -14.01 3.85
N GLN A 3 3.71 -12.82 3.25
CA GLN A 3 4.23 -11.56 3.78
C GLN A 3 3.11 -10.67 4.34
N LEU A 4 3.46 -9.86 5.33
CA LEU A 4 2.59 -8.91 6.01
C LEU A 4 3.19 -7.50 5.96
N GLU A 5 2.42 -6.57 5.41
CA GLU A 5 2.68 -5.14 5.49
C GLU A 5 1.76 -4.50 6.53
N ILE A 6 2.33 -3.63 7.36
CA ILE A 6 1.57 -2.82 8.31
C ILE A 6 1.57 -1.34 7.90
N ALA A 7 0.39 -0.78 7.67
CA ALA A 7 0.21 0.67 7.53
C ALA A 7 0.42 1.37 8.87
N CYS A 8 1.40 2.27 8.93
CA CYS A 8 1.81 2.98 10.13
C CYS A 8 1.65 4.49 9.93
N PHE A 9 0.98 5.15 10.87
CA PHE A 9 0.71 6.60 10.83
C PHE A 9 1.55 7.38 11.86
N ASN A 10 2.51 6.71 12.49
CA ASN A 10 3.44 7.27 13.45
C ASN A 10 4.62 6.30 13.62
N LEU A 11 5.74 6.82 14.13
CA LEU A 11 6.95 6.04 14.37
C LEU A 11 6.70 4.86 15.32
N ASN A 12 5.92 5.07 16.39
CA ASN A 12 5.63 4.03 17.37
C ASN A 12 4.99 2.78 16.74
N SER A 13 4.02 2.98 15.84
CA SER A 13 3.38 1.87 15.11
C SER A 13 4.38 1.11 14.24
N ALA A 14 5.32 1.82 13.61
CA ALA A 14 6.34 1.20 12.78
C ALA A 14 7.31 0.34 13.59
N LEU A 15 7.72 0.82 14.78
CA LEU A 15 8.54 0.04 15.71
C LEU A 15 7.80 -1.21 16.19
N ILE A 16 6.55 -1.06 16.61
CA ILE A 16 5.68 -2.18 17.01
C ILE A 16 5.56 -3.20 15.87
N ALA A 17 5.36 -2.74 14.63
CA ALA A 17 5.27 -3.64 13.48
C ALA A 17 6.54 -4.47 13.30
N GLN A 18 7.72 -3.85 13.36
CA GLN A 18 8.99 -4.55 13.28
C GLN A 18 9.21 -5.53 14.44
N GLU A 19 9.03 -5.08 15.67
CA GLU A 19 9.21 -5.91 16.88
C GLU A 19 8.32 -7.16 16.85
N ASN A 20 7.15 -7.05 16.22
CA ASN A 20 6.18 -8.14 16.07
C ASN A 20 6.23 -8.81 14.69
N ARG A 21 7.37 -8.69 13.99
CA ARG A 21 7.75 -9.47 12.79
C ARG A 21 6.90 -9.19 11.54
N ALA A 22 6.37 -7.98 11.39
CA ALA A 22 5.93 -7.52 10.08
C ALA A 22 7.10 -7.57 9.08
N ASP A 23 6.81 -7.90 7.82
CA ASP A 23 7.84 -8.00 6.79
C ASP A 23 8.13 -6.63 6.16
N ARG A 24 7.12 -5.74 6.18
CA ARG A 24 7.19 -4.39 5.61
C ARG A 24 6.33 -3.40 6.39
N VAL A 25 6.76 -2.15 6.43
CA VAL A 25 5.95 -1.01 6.89
C VAL A 25 5.62 -0.13 5.69
N GLU A 26 4.36 0.25 5.55
CA GLU A 26 3.95 1.41 4.76
C GLU A 26 3.82 2.59 5.72
N LEU A 27 4.69 3.59 5.60
CA LEU A 27 4.67 4.78 6.43
C LEU A 27 3.86 5.89 5.76
N CYS A 28 2.87 6.36 6.50
CA CYS A 28 1.89 7.36 6.09
C CYS A 28 1.79 8.48 7.15
N ASP A 29 1.21 9.60 6.76
CA ASP A 29 0.56 10.55 7.66
C ASP A 29 -0.95 10.61 7.34
N GLY A 30 -1.74 11.47 7.95
CA GLY A 30 -3.12 11.73 7.56
C GLY A 30 -4.04 10.53 7.71
N PHE A 31 -4.05 9.88 8.89
CA PHE A 31 -4.89 8.72 9.20
C PHE A 31 -6.36 8.93 8.82
N GLU A 32 -6.93 10.08 9.19
CA GLU A 32 -8.34 10.42 8.98
C GLU A 32 -8.74 10.52 7.49
N VAL A 33 -7.76 10.69 6.60
CA VAL A 33 -7.97 10.79 5.15
C VAL A 33 -7.42 9.59 4.37
N GLY A 34 -7.03 8.53 5.10
CA GLY A 34 -6.57 7.26 4.54
C GLY A 34 -5.12 7.25 4.06
N GLY A 35 -4.27 8.17 4.53
CA GLY A 35 -2.85 8.20 4.18
C GLY A 35 -2.45 9.38 3.29
N THR A 36 -1.46 10.16 3.73
CA THR A 36 -0.77 11.19 2.93
C THR A 36 0.74 11.00 3.04
N THR A 37 1.50 11.72 2.20
CA THR A 37 2.97 11.75 2.29
C THR A 37 3.38 12.19 3.71
N PRO A 38 4.19 11.39 4.43
CA PRO A 38 4.70 11.77 5.74
C PRO A 38 5.81 12.82 5.65
N SER A 39 6.07 13.54 6.75
CA SER A 39 7.18 14.49 6.81
C SER A 39 8.54 13.81 6.69
N ILE A 40 9.51 14.53 6.15
CA ILE A 40 10.89 14.04 5.99
C ILE A 40 11.53 13.65 7.32
N GLU A 41 11.20 14.35 8.41
CA GLU A 41 11.70 14.07 9.76
C GLU A 41 11.23 12.69 10.25
N ILE A 42 9.96 12.36 10.06
CA ILE A 42 9.42 11.05 10.48
C ILE A 42 10.03 9.93 9.63
N VAL A 43 10.24 10.16 8.33
CA VAL A 43 10.88 9.16 7.45
C VAL A 43 12.34 8.91 7.88
N LYS A 44 13.11 9.96 8.23
CA LYS A 44 14.47 9.82 8.76
C LYS A 44 14.49 8.98 10.03
N GLN A 45 13.65 9.32 11.00
CA GLN A 45 13.57 8.58 12.26
C GLN A 45 13.15 7.12 12.02
N ALA A 46 12.17 6.88 11.15
CA ALA A 46 11.76 5.52 10.80
C ALA A 46 12.92 4.75 10.18
N ARG A 47 13.64 5.31 9.21
CA ARG A 47 14.77 4.60 8.61
C ARG A 47 15.88 4.29 9.61
N GLU A 48 16.19 5.21 10.51
CA GLU A 48 17.21 5.03 11.55
C GLU A 48 16.89 3.90 12.53
N ASN A 49 15.60 3.64 12.78
CA ASN A 49 15.16 2.66 13.77
C ASN A 49 14.61 1.35 13.17
N LEU A 50 14.26 1.35 11.88
CA LEU A 50 13.77 0.18 11.18
C LEU A 50 14.87 -0.49 10.35
N THR A 51 14.78 -1.80 10.27
CA THR A 51 15.62 -2.71 9.49
C THR A 51 14.80 -3.51 8.48
N ILE A 52 13.49 -3.66 8.70
CA ILE A 52 12.54 -4.20 7.72
C ILE A 52 12.29 -3.20 6.58
N ASP A 53 11.64 -3.67 5.52
CA ASP A 53 11.31 -2.85 4.36
C ASP A 53 10.44 -1.65 4.78
N LEU A 54 10.85 -0.46 4.37
CA LEU A 54 10.16 0.79 4.64
C LEU A 54 9.67 1.41 3.33
N TYR A 55 8.37 1.34 3.09
CA TYR A 55 7.70 1.94 1.94
C TYR A 55 7.03 3.25 2.35
N ILE A 56 7.15 4.27 1.51
CA ILE A 56 6.61 5.60 1.81
C ILE A 56 5.42 5.93 0.92
N MET A 57 4.33 6.39 1.54
CA MET A 57 3.20 6.97 0.84
C MET A 57 3.62 8.25 0.11
N ILE A 58 3.22 8.37 -1.16
CA ILE A 58 3.35 9.58 -1.98
C ILE A 58 1.94 9.98 -2.39
N ARG A 59 1.32 10.81 -1.55
CA ARG A 59 -0.06 11.29 -1.71
C ARG A 59 -0.20 12.67 -1.08
N PRO A 60 -0.26 13.74 -1.88
CA PRO A 60 -0.15 15.11 -1.37
C PRO A 60 -1.37 15.56 -0.54
N ARG A 61 -2.53 14.89 -0.71
CA ARG A 61 -3.76 15.17 0.05
C ARG A 61 -4.71 13.98 0.07
N GLY A 62 -5.69 14.05 0.98
CA GLY A 62 -6.87 13.19 1.00
C GLY A 62 -7.83 13.38 -0.19
N GLY A 63 -8.91 12.61 -0.18
CA GLY A 63 -9.95 12.64 -1.22
C GLY A 63 -9.56 11.86 -2.48
N ASN A 64 -9.91 12.42 -3.65
CA ASN A 64 -9.71 11.77 -4.94
C ASN A 64 -8.24 11.62 -5.35
N PHE A 65 -8.01 10.83 -6.41
CA PHE A 65 -6.69 10.52 -6.97
C PHE A 65 -6.42 11.24 -8.31
N ILE A 66 -7.10 12.36 -8.55
CA ILE A 66 -6.93 13.20 -9.73
C ILE A 66 -6.18 14.45 -9.27
N TYR A 67 -4.94 14.60 -9.71
CA TYR A 67 -4.05 15.64 -9.23
C TYR A 67 -3.91 16.77 -10.26
N SER A 68 -3.84 18.00 -9.75
CA SER A 68 -3.39 19.15 -10.54
C SER A 68 -1.91 19.02 -10.91
N GLU A 69 -1.45 19.87 -11.82
CA GLU A 69 -0.03 19.91 -12.21
C GLU A 69 0.88 20.19 -11.02
N ALA A 70 0.55 21.19 -10.19
CA ALA A 70 1.31 21.51 -8.98
C ALA A 70 1.36 20.36 -7.96
N GLU A 71 0.26 19.63 -7.79
CA GLU A 71 0.23 18.44 -6.92
C GLU A 71 1.09 17.30 -7.49
N PHE A 72 1.10 17.14 -8.82
CA PHE A 72 1.94 16.16 -9.48
C PHE A 72 3.43 16.51 -9.42
N GLU A 73 3.78 17.79 -9.53
CA GLU A 73 5.15 18.28 -9.29
C GLU A 73 5.59 18.04 -7.84
N GLN A 74 4.69 18.27 -6.87
CA GLN A 74 4.97 17.95 -5.46
C GLN A 74 5.27 16.45 -5.28
N MET A 75 4.48 15.56 -5.88
CA MET A 75 4.73 14.11 -5.81
C MET A 75 6.10 13.72 -6.38
N GLN A 76 6.52 14.35 -7.48
CA GLN A 76 7.85 14.13 -8.07
C GLN A 76 8.96 14.58 -7.11
N SER A 77 8.81 15.77 -6.52
CA SER A 77 9.75 16.33 -5.55
C SER A 77 9.86 15.47 -4.28
N ASP A 78 8.73 14.98 -3.77
CA ASP A 78 8.67 14.08 -2.61
C ASP A 78 9.44 12.79 -2.87
N ILE A 79 9.23 12.15 -4.03
CA ILE A 79 9.96 10.93 -4.41
C ILE A 79 11.47 11.21 -4.43
N LEU A 80 11.92 12.27 -5.10
CA LEU A 80 13.36 12.58 -5.20
C LEU A 80 13.99 12.85 -3.83
N THR A 81 13.28 13.59 -2.98
CA THR A 81 13.75 13.95 -1.64
C THR A 81 13.84 12.72 -0.73
N LEU A 82 12.77 11.92 -0.67
CA LEU A 82 12.68 10.79 0.25
C LEU A 82 13.52 9.60 -0.21
N LYS A 83 13.78 9.47 -1.52
CA LYS A 83 14.71 8.48 -2.09
C LYS A 83 16.13 8.61 -1.56
N ALA A 84 16.57 9.83 -1.22
CA ALA A 84 17.87 10.06 -0.62
C ALA A 84 18.01 9.47 0.80
N LEU A 85 16.89 9.08 1.44
CA LEU A 85 16.85 8.55 2.80
C LEU A 85 16.92 7.02 2.89
N LYS A 86 17.33 6.31 1.82
CA LYS A 86 17.49 4.85 1.82
C LYS A 86 16.21 4.09 2.23
N VAL A 87 15.07 4.58 1.78
CA VAL A 87 13.79 3.86 1.84
C VAL A 87 13.80 2.68 0.87
N ASP A 88 12.86 1.75 0.98
CA ASP A 88 12.86 0.50 0.20
C ASP A 88 11.79 0.47 -0.89
N GLY A 89 10.87 1.44 -0.90
CA GLY A 89 9.81 1.53 -1.91
C GLY A 89 8.89 2.72 -1.73
N PHE A 90 8.00 2.90 -2.69
CA PHE A 90 7.03 4.01 -2.71
C PHE A 90 5.62 3.51 -3.01
N VAL A 91 4.62 4.22 -2.51
CA VAL A 91 3.21 3.88 -2.68
C VAL A 91 2.44 5.08 -3.21
N PHE A 92 1.78 4.93 -4.35
CA PHE A 92 0.98 5.99 -4.97
C PHE A 92 0.02 5.41 -6.01
N GLY A 93 -0.86 6.22 -6.56
CA GLY A 93 -1.67 5.83 -7.71
C GLY A 93 -2.48 7.01 -8.22
N ILE A 94 -2.35 7.29 -9.51
CA ILE A 94 -3.00 8.47 -10.12
C ILE A 94 -4.07 8.02 -11.11
N LEU A 95 -5.24 8.64 -11.03
CA LEU A 95 -6.37 8.42 -11.92
C LEU A 95 -6.66 9.65 -12.78
N LYS A 96 -7.35 9.42 -13.89
CA LYS A 96 -7.96 10.44 -14.74
C LYS A 96 -9.37 10.78 -14.23
N LYS A 97 -9.95 11.87 -14.72
CA LYS A 97 -11.31 12.32 -14.36
C LYS A 97 -12.43 11.29 -14.59
N ASN A 98 -12.20 10.33 -15.49
CA ASN A 98 -13.10 9.22 -15.77
C ASN A 98 -12.76 7.94 -14.97
N ASN A 99 -11.95 8.06 -13.92
CA ASN A 99 -11.45 6.95 -13.10
C ASN A 99 -10.68 5.86 -13.89
N ALA A 100 -10.12 6.20 -15.05
CA ALA A 100 -9.11 5.35 -15.70
C ALA A 100 -7.72 5.60 -15.09
N VAL A 101 -6.82 4.63 -15.14
CA VAL A 101 -5.43 4.82 -14.68
C VAL A 101 -4.75 5.89 -15.53
N ASN A 102 -4.07 6.85 -14.88
CA ASN A 102 -3.26 7.81 -15.61
C ASN A 102 -1.89 7.23 -15.97
N LEU A 103 -1.81 6.52 -17.10
CA LEU A 103 -0.59 5.84 -17.56
C LEU A 103 0.65 6.74 -17.60
N GLU A 104 0.51 7.96 -18.13
CA GLU A 104 1.62 8.90 -18.30
C GLU A 104 2.21 9.33 -16.96
N GLN A 105 1.37 9.89 -16.09
CA GLN A 105 1.80 10.39 -14.78
C GLN A 105 2.34 9.26 -13.90
N ASN A 106 1.69 8.09 -13.88
CA ASN A 106 2.18 6.97 -13.08
C ASN A 106 3.52 6.44 -13.61
N LYS A 107 3.73 6.35 -14.93
CA LYS A 107 5.00 5.89 -15.51
C LYS A 107 6.15 6.84 -15.16
N ILE A 108 5.91 8.14 -15.21
CA ILE A 108 6.89 9.15 -14.79
C ILE A 108 7.31 8.92 -13.33
N LEU A 109 6.37 8.76 -12.40
CA LEU A 109 6.70 8.54 -10.99
C LEU A 109 7.41 7.20 -10.74
N VAL A 110 6.99 6.13 -11.42
CA VAL A 110 7.67 4.83 -11.33
C VAL A 110 9.11 4.93 -11.85
N ASP A 111 9.33 5.62 -12.97
CA ASP A 111 10.67 5.84 -13.51
C ASP A 111 11.54 6.69 -12.57
N LEU A 112 10.96 7.72 -11.93
CA LEU A 112 11.64 8.56 -10.96
C LEU A 112 12.03 7.80 -9.67
N ALA A 113 11.18 6.86 -9.25
CA ALA A 113 11.38 6.01 -8.08
C ALA A 113 12.50 4.96 -8.27
N LYS A 114 12.86 4.58 -9.51
CA LYS A 114 13.89 3.55 -9.77
C LYS A 114 15.21 3.83 -9.04
N PRO A 115 15.84 2.86 -8.39
CA PRO A 115 15.60 1.42 -8.53
C PRO A 115 14.52 0.87 -7.60
N PHE A 116 13.86 1.70 -6.79
CA PHE A 116 12.94 1.25 -5.77
C PHE A 116 11.60 0.78 -6.36
N PRO A 117 11.05 -0.35 -5.89
CA PRO A 117 9.73 -0.84 -6.29
C PRO A 117 8.61 0.12 -5.87
N CYS A 118 7.50 0.09 -6.61
CA CYS A 118 6.32 0.87 -6.31
C CYS A 118 5.07 -0.02 -6.12
N THR A 119 4.19 0.40 -5.22
CA THR A 119 2.86 -0.15 -5.01
C THR A 119 1.80 0.81 -5.56
N PHE A 120 0.91 0.32 -6.43
CA PHE A 120 -0.28 1.06 -6.83
C PHE A 120 -1.33 0.90 -5.74
N HIS A 121 -1.63 1.97 -5.01
CA HIS A 121 -2.49 1.90 -3.83
C HIS A 121 -3.99 1.78 -4.16
N ARG A 122 -4.84 1.98 -3.14
CA ARG A 122 -6.30 1.82 -3.23
C ARG A 122 -7.05 2.78 -4.17
N ALA A 123 -6.36 3.69 -4.88
CA ALA A 123 -6.92 4.25 -6.12
C ALA A 123 -7.39 3.16 -7.09
N PHE A 124 -6.81 1.95 -7.02
CA PHE A 124 -7.28 0.80 -7.79
C PHE A 124 -8.75 0.47 -7.50
N ASP A 125 -9.22 0.69 -6.28
CA ASP A 125 -10.60 0.38 -5.90
C ASP A 125 -11.62 1.33 -6.57
N GLU A 126 -11.19 2.48 -7.10
CA GLU A 126 -12.06 3.47 -7.75
C GLU A 126 -12.13 3.34 -9.28
N VAL A 127 -11.32 2.45 -9.88
CA VAL A 127 -11.25 2.33 -11.34
C VAL A 127 -12.53 1.76 -11.95
N GLN A 128 -12.86 2.15 -13.19
CA GLN A 128 -14.06 1.62 -13.84
C GLN A 128 -13.96 0.13 -14.20
N ASN A 129 -12.80 -0.29 -14.73
CA ASN A 129 -12.56 -1.67 -15.14
C ASN A 129 -11.29 -2.20 -14.46
N PRO A 130 -11.41 -3.06 -13.43
CA PRO A 130 -10.26 -3.51 -12.65
C PRO A 130 -9.30 -4.41 -13.46
N PHE A 131 -9.79 -5.13 -14.47
CA PHE A 131 -8.92 -6.01 -15.27
C PHE A 131 -8.13 -5.25 -16.31
N GLU A 132 -8.70 -4.21 -16.89
CA GLU A 132 -7.95 -3.30 -17.74
C GLU A 132 -6.92 -2.51 -16.91
N ALA A 133 -7.34 -2.03 -15.73
CA ALA A 133 -6.45 -1.33 -14.81
C ALA A 133 -5.28 -2.22 -14.35
N LEU A 134 -5.50 -3.52 -14.12
CA LEU A 134 -4.44 -4.47 -13.80
C LEU A 134 -3.33 -4.47 -14.86
N GLU A 135 -3.69 -4.61 -16.15
CA GLU A 135 -2.72 -4.60 -17.25
C GLU A 135 -2.03 -3.24 -17.39
N GLN A 136 -2.78 -2.14 -17.22
CA GLN A 136 -2.24 -0.78 -17.23
C GLN A 136 -1.21 -0.55 -16.12
N VAL A 137 -1.50 -0.99 -14.90
CA VAL A 137 -0.60 -0.86 -13.75
C VAL A 137 0.67 -1.71 -13.93
N ILE A 138 0.54 -2.93 -14.46
CA ILE A 138 1.70 -3.77 -14.84
C ILE A 138 2.58 -3.03 -15.87
N ASN A 139 1.97 -2.46 -16.92
CA ASN A 139 2.68 -1.75 -17.98
C ASN A 139 3.39 -0.47 -17.49
N CYS A 140 2.86 0.18 -16.46
CA CYS A 140 3.54 1.29 -15.79
C CYS A 140 4.79 0.86 -15.01
N GLY A 141 4.93 -0.43 -14.67
CA GLY A 141 6.10 -0.99 -13.99
C GLY A 141 5.94 -1.18 -12.47
N PHE A 142 4.74 -1.02 -11.92
CA PHE A 142 4.49 -1.32 -10.50
C PHE A 142 4.75 -2.79 -10.17
N LYS A 143 5.08 -3.05 -8.90
CA LYS A 143 5.34 -4.40 -8.39
C LYS A 143 4.23 -4.96 -7.51
N THR A 144 3.39 -4.08 -6.99
CA THR A 144 2.28 -4.45 -6.11
C THR A 144 1.05 -3.62 -6.44
N ILE A 145 -0.14 -4.20 -6.31
CA ILE A 145 -1.43 -3.48 -6.25
C ILE A 145 -2.03 -3.73 -4.87
N LEU A 146 -2.33 -2.67 -4.13
CA LEU A 146 -3.10 -2.72 -2.88
C LEU A 146 -4.58 -2.46 -3.19
N THR A 147 -5.45 -3.40 -2.86
CA THR A 147 -6.87 -3.33 -3.21
C THR A 147 -7.74 -4.09 -2.21
N SER A 148 -8.98 -3.61 -2.01
CA SER A 148 -10.04 -4.32 -1.31
C SER A 148 -10.94 -5.13 -2.24
N GLY A 149 -10.58 -5.28 -3.52
CA GLY A 149 -11.41 -5.88 -4.56
C GLY A 149 -12.54 -4.97 -5.04
N GLN A 150 -12.34 -3.64 -5.00
CA GLN A 150 -13.37 -2.63 -5.30
C GLN A 150 -14.61 -2.69 -4.39
N ALA A 151 -14.46 -3.25 -3.19
CA ALA A 151 -15.50 -3.33 -2.18
C ALA A 151 -15.13 -2.52 -0.94
N LYS A 152 -16.07 -2.35 0.00
CA LYS A 152 -15.84 -1.63 1.24
C LYS A 152 -14.67 -2.20 2.06
N ASN A 153 -14.49 -3.52 2.01
CA ASN A 153 -13.42 -4.24 2.67
C ASN A 153 -13.10 -5.55 1.93
N VAL A 154 -11.96 -6.15 2.25
CA VAL A 154 -11.46 -7.39 1.64
C VAL A 154 -12.41 -8.58 1.76
N LYS A 155 -13.29 -8.62 2.77
CA LYS A 155 -14.26 -9.72 2.92
C LYS A 155 -15.36 -9.61 1.87
N GLU A 156 -15.83 -8.40 1.61
CA GLU A 156 -16.85 -8.14 0.59
C GLU A 156 -16.29 -8.23 -0.84
N GLY A 157 -15.01 -7.92 -1.04
CA GLY A 157 -14.36 -7.97 -2.36
C GLY A 157 -13.67 -9.30 -2.70
N MET A 158 -13.95 -10.37 -1.95
CA MET A 158 -13.22 -11.65 -2.02
C MET A 158 -13.19 -12.26 -3.43
N ASP A 159 -14.33 -12.28 -4.11
CA ASP A 159 -14.45 -12.88 -5.44
C ASP A 159 -13.57 -12.14 -6.45
N ARG A 160 -13.64 -10.79 -6.44
CA ARG A 160 -12.81 -9.95 -7.29
C ARG A 160 -11.33 -10.09 -6.98
N LEU A 161 -10.95 -10.15 -5.69
CA LEU A 161 -9.57 -10.38 -5.28
C LEU A 161 -9.04 -11.72 -5.82
N THR A 162 -9.85 -12.78 -5.76
CA THR A 162 -9.50 -14.10 -6.27
C THR A 162 -9.26 -14.06 -7.79
N GLU A 163 -10.15 -13.41 -8.54
CA GLU A 163 -9.99 -13.20 -9.98
C GLU A 163 -8.74 -12.38 -10.32
N LEU A 164 -8.46 -11.32 -9.56
CA LEU A 164 -7.30 -10.46 -9.76
C LEU A 164 -5.99 -11.21 -9.48
N VAL A 165 -5.90 -11.97 -8.39
CA VAL A 165 -4.71 -12.78 -8.08
C VAL A 165 -4.45 -13.79 -9.21
N ALA A 166 -5.49 -14.50 -9.65
CA ALA A 166 -5.38 -15.47 -10.74
C ALA A 166 -4.93 -14.82 -12.05
N LYS A 167 -5.52 -13.67 -12.42
CA LYS A 167 -5.16 -12.94 -13.65
C LYS A 167 -3.78 -12.28 -13.57
N ALA A 168 -3.37 -11.80 -12.40
CA ALA A 168 -2.04 -11.25 -12.20
C ALA A 168 -0.97 -12.29 -12.53
N ASN A 169 -1.23 -13.57 -12.22
CA ASN A 169 -0.40 -14.71 -12.64
C ASN A 169 1.09 -14.47 -12.36
N SER A 170 1.39 -13.99 -11.14
CA SER A 170 2.74 -13.66 -10.66
C SER A 170 3.48 -12.54 -11.40
N ARG A 171 2.85 -11.85 -12.37
CA ARG A 171 3.43 -10.68 -13.06
C ARG A 171 3.49 -9.45 -12.15
N ILE A 172 2.57 -9.38 -11.20
CA ILE A 172 2.47 -8.35 -10.17
C ILE A 172 1.87 -8.97 -8.90
N THR A 173 2.26 -8.47 -7.74
CA THR A 173 1.66 -8.90 -6.47
C THR A 173 0.32 -8.20 -6.28
N ILE A 174 -0.76 -8.97 -6.10
CA ILE A 174 -2.02 -8.43 -5.59
C ILE A 174 -2.00 -8.57 -4.08
N MET A 175 -2.10 -7.45 -3.38
CA MET A 175 -2.04 -7.35 -1.93
C MET A 175 -3.41 -6.96 -1.37
N PRO A 176 -4.19 -7.92 -0.84
CA PRO A 176 -5.47 -7.62 -0.21
C PRO A 176 -5.27 -6.68 0.99
N GLY A 177 -6.01 -5.58 1.03
CA GLY A 177 -6.03 -4.64 2.14
C GLY A 177 -7.31 -3.83 2.23
N GLY A 178 -7.59 -3.28 3.41
CA GLY A 178 -8.87 -2.62 3.74
C GLY A 178 -9.77 -3.53 4.58
N GLY A 179 -9.72 -3.35 5.91
CA GLY A 179 -10.49 -4.17 6.87
C GLY A 179 -9.90 -5.57 7.13
N LEU A 180 -8.69 -5.86 6.66
CA LEU A 180 -8.00 -7.11 6.95
C LEU A 180 -7.57 -7.17 8.42
N ARG A 181 -7.88 -8.28 9.09
CA ARG A 181 -7.61 -8.53 10.52
C ARG A 181 -7.30 -10.00 10.75
N SER A 182 -6.74 -10.32 11.91
CA SER A 182 -6.47 -11.70 12.33
C SER A 182 -7.73 -12.56 12.31
N SER A 183 -8.91 -11.98 12.51
CA SER A 183 -10.20 -12.66 12.45
C SER A 183 -10.62 -13.13 11.04
N ASN A 184 -10.09 -12.53 9.97
CA ASN A 184 -10.49 -12.84 8.60
C ASN A 184 -9.35 -13.30 7.68
N ILE A 185 -8.07 -13.15 8.07
CA ILE A 185 -6.93 -13.45 7.20
C ILE A 185 -6.87 -14.89 6.69
N GLY A 186 -7.24 -15.89 7.51
CA GLY A 186 -7.24 -17.30 7.09
C GLY A 186 -8.19 -17.57 5.92
N MET A 187 -9.41 -17.03 5.99
CA MET A 187 -10.38 -17.11 4.90
C MET A 187 -9.87 -16.38 3.64
N ILE A 188 -9.23 -15.22 3.80
CA ILE A 188 -8.67 -14.48 2.66
C ILE A 188 -7.55 -15.30 1.99
N GLN A 189 -6.65 -15.90 2.77
CA GLN A 189 -5.60 -16.79 2.26
C GLN A 189 -6.17 -17.97 1.48
N GLU A 190 -7.18 -18.62 2.03
CA GLU A 190 -7.77 -19.81 1.44
C GLU A 190 -8.46 -19.53 0.10
N ASN A 191 -9.16 -18.40 -0.02
CA ASN A 191 -9.89 -18.04 -1.23
C ASN A 191 -8.98 -17.40 -2.30
N THR A 192 -8.24 -16.36 -1.91
CA THR A 192 -7.50 -15.55 -2.90
C THR A 192 -6.19 -16.17 -3.34
N LYS A 193 -5.58 -17.02 -2.50
CA LYS A 193 -4.20 -17.50 -2.67
C LYS A 193 -3.15 -16.39 -2.83
N ALA A 194 -3.45 -15.17 -2.38
CA ALA A 194 -2.47 -14.09 -2.32
C ALA A 194 -1.28 -14.47 -1.44
N THR A 195 -0.16 -13.80 -1.61
CA THR A 195 1.08 -14.07 -0.85
C THR A 195 1.55 -12.88 -0.04
N PHE A 196 0.89 -11.73 -0.17
CA PHE A 196 1.20 -10.51 0.56
C PHE A 196 -0.10 -9.88 1.02
N TYR A 197 -0.17 -9.47 2.28
CA TYR A 197 -1.35 -8.91 2.93
C TYR A 197 -1.04 -7.57 3.59
N HIS A 198 -2.03 -6.67 3.59
CA HIS A 198 -1.90 -5.35 4.16
C HIS A 198 -2.95 -5.12 5.26
N SER A 199 -2.49 -4.68 6.44
CA SER A 199 -3.35 -4.33 7.57
C SER A 199 -2.87 -3.05 8.26
N SER A 200 -3.76 -2.28 8.87
CA SER A 200 -3.33 -1.25 9.82
C SER A 200 -3.04 -1.80 11.22
N ALA A 201 -3.57 -2.97 11.55
CA ALA A 201 -3.55 -3.56 12.90
C ALA A 201 -4.01 -2.63 14.03
N ILE A 202 -4.75 -1.57 13.71
CA ILE A 202 -5.36 -0.65 14.69
C ILE A 202 -6.72 -1.22 15.12
N THR A 203 -6.92 -1.44 16.42
CA THR A 203 -8.09 -2.17 16.96
C THR A 203 -8.85 -1.43 18.08
N ALA A 204 -8.25 -0.46 18.77
CA ALA A 204 -8.78 0.08 20.03
C ALA A 204 -9.17 1.57 19.98
N GLY A 205 -9.58 2.11 18.83
CA GLY A 205 -9.89 3.53 18.69
C GLY A 205 -8.68 4.47 18.87
N SER A 206 -7.47 3.90 18.93
CA SER A 206 -6.21 4.62 18.85
C SER A 206 -5.81 4.83 17.38
N GLN A 207 -4.73 5.57 17.15
CA GLN A 207 -4.03 5.64 15.85
C GLN A 207 -2.74 4.80 15.85
N THR A 208 -2.57 3.92 16.85
CA THR A 208 -1.36 3.11 17.04
C THR A 208 -1.66 1.65 16.74
N ALA A 209 -0.80 1.00 15.96
CA ALA A 209 -0.90 -0.42 15.68
C ALA A 209 -0.82 -1.27 16.96
N SER A 210 -1.62 -2.33 17.03
CA SER A 210 -1.65 -3.26 18.17
C SER A 210 -0.66 -4.41 17.96
N ALA A 211 0.28 -4.57 18.90
CA ALA A 211 1.22 -5.69 18.90
C ALA A 211 0.50 -7.04 18.87
N ASP A 212 -0.52 -7.23 19.72
CA ASP A 212 -1.31 -8.46 19.79
C ASP A 212 -1.96 -8.81 18.46
N GLU A 213 -2.50 -7.81 17.75
CA GLU A 213 -3.11 -8.02 16.44
C GLU A 213 -2.06 -8.40 15.38
N ILE A 214 -0.86 -7.80 15.40
CA ILE A 214 0.23 -8.16 14.48
C ILE A 214 0.72 -9.59 14.76
N ILE A 215 0.91 -9.97 16.03
CA ILE A 215 1.24 -11.34 16.43
C ILE A 215 0.14 -12.31 15.95
N ALA A 216 -1.13 -11.97 16.14
CA ALA A 216 -2.25 -12.79 15.73
C ALA A 216 -2.33 -12.94 14.20
N LEU A 217 -2.03 -11.88 13.43
CA LEU A 217 -1.92 -11.94 11.97
C LEU A 217 -0.77 -12.85 11.54
N LYS A 218 0.45 -12.62 12.04
CA LYS A 218 1.64 -13.42 11.69
C LYS A 218 1.50 -14.90 12.05
N SER A 219 0.83 -15.23 13.16
CA SER A 219 0.61 -16.64 13.55
C SER A 219 -0.34 -17.41 12.62
N LYS A 220 -1.18 -16.70 11.84
CA LYS A 220 -2.13 -17.29 10.89
C LYS A 220 -1.63 -17.32 9.45
N LEU A 221 -0.64 -16.49 9.13
CA LEU A 221 0.04 -16.54 7.84
C LEU A 221 0.83 -17.84 7.72
N LYS A 222 0.56 -18.58 6.64
CA LYS A 222 1.23 -19.84 6.30
C LYS A 222 2.25 -19.61 5.17
#